data_AF-A0A3D1S2E1-F1
#
_entry.id   AF-A0A3D1S2E1-F1
#
_cell.length_a   1.000
_cell.length_b   1.000
_cell.length_c   1.000
_cell.angle_alpha   90.00
_cell.angle_beta   90.00
_cell.angle_gamma   90.00
#
_symmetry.space_group_name_H-M   'P 1'
#
loop_
_entity.id
_entity.type
_entity.pdbx_description
1 polymer ?
#
loop_
_entity_poly.entity_id
_entity_poly.type
_entity_poly.pdbx_seq_one_letter_code
_entity_poly.pdbx_strand_id
1 'polypeptide(L)'
;MDRHAFITAFNHCRLVENEHDFPSLFEAFPSPRNAAVMILLVERENGLHVLFTRRAEHLKHHAGQISFPGGKYETFDDSLQDTAIRETEEEIGITITHDQVLGSIGQYATISGFNVTPYIAIADSIPPLTIDKNEVDYAFEVPLAHCIDPQNLLSHRVTRLNKTFPVYFIPWQDT
;
A
#
# COMPACT_ATOMS: atom_id res chain seq x y z
N MET A 1 14.05 -9.51 -6.80
CA MET A 1 14.15 -10.18 -5.49
C MET A 1 13.20 -11.37 -5.53
N ASP A 2 13.67 -12.56 -5.18
CA ASP A 2 12.81 -13.75 -5.08
C ASP A 2 12.12 -13.85 -3.70
N ARG A 3 11.18 -14.79 -3.58
CA ARG A 3 10.39 -15.02 -2.37
C ARG A 3 11.24 -15.34 -1.15
N HIS A 4 12.24 -16.21 -1.28
CA HIS A 4 13.05 -16.64 -0.16
C HIS A 4 13.91 -15.48 0.39
N ALA A 5 14.52 -14.71 -0.52
CA ALA A 5 15.26 -13.51 -0.17
C ALA A 5 14.36 -12.48 0.52
N PHE A 6 13.13 -12.29 0.02
CA PHE A 6 12.16 -11.37 0.64
C PHE A 6 11.75 -11.81 2.04
N ILE A 7 11.32 -13.06 2.24
CA ILE A 7 10.88 -13.56 3.55
C ILE A 7 12.02 -13.47 4.57
N THR A 8 13.24 -13.82 4.15
CA THR A 8 14.44 -13.67 4.98
C THR A 8 14.64 -12.20 5.40
N ALA A 9 14.59 -11.27 4.44
CA ALA A 9 14.74 -9.85 4.72
C ALA A 9 13.61 -9.30 5.62
N PHE A 10 12.37 -9.73 5.39
CA PHE A 10 11.19 -9.35 6.16
C PHE A 10 11.31 -9.78 7.62
N ASN A 11 11.70 -11.03 7.87
CA ASN A 11 11.89 -11.57 9.23
C ASN A 11 13.07 -10.94 9.98
N HIS A 12 14.05 -10.41 9.26
CA HIS A 12 15.20 -9.69 9.83
C HIS A 12 15.02 -8.18 9.86
N CYS A 13 13.90 -7.67 9.34
CA CYS A 13 13.62 -6.25 9.32
C CYS A 13 13.48 -5.74 10.77
N ARG A 14 14.37 -4.85 11.17
CA ARG A 14 14.20 -4.07 12.40
C ARG A 14 13.26 -2.92 12.11
N LEU A 15 12.46 -2.54 13.11
CA LEU A 15 11.55 -1.40 13.07
C LEU A 15 12.18 -0.25 12.28
N VAL A 16 11.56 0.10 11.15
CA VAL A 16 11.97 1.22 10.31
C VAL A 16 11.70 2.49 11.12
N GLU A 17 12.69 3.37 11.26
CA GLU A 17 12.44 4.71 11.78
C GLU A 17 11.47 5.40 10.82
N ASN A 18 10.28 5.76 11.30
CA ASN A 18 9.29 6.46 10.48
C ASN A 18 9.85 7.84 10.12
N GLU A 19 10.17 8.05 8.84
CA GLU A 19 10.40 9.39 8.34
C GLU A 19 9.04 10.08 8.23
N HIS A 20 8.81 11.12 9.03
CA HIS A 20 7.54 11.82 9.06
C HIS A 20 7.40 12.70 7.81
N ASP A 21 6.52 12.31 6.87
CA ASP A 21 6.26 13.06 5.63
C ASP A 21 5.57 14.43 5.84
N PHE A 22 5.21 14.80 7.07
CA PHE A 22 4.72 16.13 7.45
C PHE A 22 4.75 16.20 8.99
N PRO A 23 4.91 17.37 9.67
CA PRO A 23 5.06 17.38 11.13
C PRO A 23 3.91 16.64 11.81
N SER A 24 4.27 15.77 12.76
CA SER A 24 3.40 14.99 13.65
C SER A 24 1.91 15.14 13.33
N LEU A 25 1.43 14.45 12.28
CA LEU A 25 0.03 14.48 11.90
C LEU A 25 -0.90 14.03 13.05
N PHE A 26 -0.35 13.30 14.01
CA PHE A 26 -0.95 13.00 15.31
C PHE A 26 -1.37 14.25 16.11
N GLU A 27 -0.68 15.39 15.98
CA GLU A 27 -1.09 16.66 16.60
C GLU A 27 -2.26 17.31 15.84
N ALA A 28 -2.30 17.16 14.51
CA ALA A 28 -3.36 17.72 13.67
C ALA A 28 -4.68 16.92 13.77
N PHE A 29 -4.57 15.61 14.03
CA PHE A 29 -5.70 14.70 14.16
C PHE A 29 -5.57 13.90 15.47
N PRO A 30 -6.17 14.37 16.58
CA PRO A 30 -6.07 13.70 17.88
C PRO A 30 -6.78 12.33 17.92
N SER A 31 -7.55 11.99 16.89
CA SER A 31 -8.20 10.68 16.74
C SER A 31 -8.26 10.31 15.24
N PRO A 32 -7.14 9.85 14.64
CA PRO A 32 -7.13 9.47 13.25
C PRO A 32 -8.02 8.25 13.02
N ARG A 33 -8.67 8.19 11.85
CA ARG A 33 -9.48 7.03 11.46
C ARG A 33 -8.55 5.89 11.08
N ASN A 34 -8.81 4.68 11.56
CA ASN A 34 -8.02 3.53 11.16
C ASN A 34 -8.35 3.12 9.72
N ALA A 35 -7.33 2.71 9.00
CA ALA A 35 -7.41 2.14 7.66
C ALA A 35 -6.38 1.02 7.55
N ALA A 36 -6.58 0.12 6.59
CA ALA A 36 -5.64 -0.95 6.31
C ALA A 36 -5.49 -1.14 4.80
N VAL A 37 -4.29 -1.50 4.38
CA VAL A 37 -3.97 -1.75 2.97
C VAL A 37 -3.22 -3.06 2.82
N MET A 38 -3.38 -3.69 1.66
CA MET A 38 -2.69 -4.92 1.29
C MET A 38 -1.56 -4.63 0.30
N ILE A 39 -0.32 -4.83 0.75
CA ILE A 39 0.85 -4.94 -0.12
C ILE A 39 0.89 -6.39 -0.62
N LEU A 40 0.15 -6.65 -1.69
CA LEU A 40 0.10 -7.97 -2.31
C LEU A 40 1.31 -8.17 -3.22
N LEU A 41 2.16 -9.12 -2.84
CA LEU A 41 3.28 -9.57 -3.65
C LEU A 41 2.87 -10.80 -4.45
N VAL A 42 3.18 -10.79 -5.74
CA VAL A 42 2.87 -11.90 -6.64
C VAL A 42 4.13 -12.49 -7.22
N GLU A 43 4.26 -13.81 -7.15
CA GLU A 43 5.39 -14.53 -7.72
C GLU A 43 5.29 -14.57 -9.24
N ARG A 44 6.38 -14.16 -9.92
CA ARG A 44 6.56 -14.19 -11.37
C ARG A 44 7.92 -14.78 -11.71
N GLU A 45 8.11 -15.14 -12.97
CA GLU A 45 9.36 -15.76 -13.45
C GLU A 45 10.62 -14.91 -13.16
N ASN A 46 10.48 -13.59 -13.15
CA ASN A 46 11.57 -12.64 -12.88
C ASN A 46 11.60 -12.13 -11.42
N GLY A 47 10.91 -12.81 -10.49
CA GLY A 47 10.88 -12.50 -9.07
C GLY A 47 9.52 -11.97 -8.60
N LEU A 48 9.49 -11.39 -7.40
CA LEU A 48 8.26 -10.83 -6.84
C LEU A 48 7.88 -9.52 -7.53
N HIS A 49 6.58 -9.35 -7.77
CA HIS A 49 5.94 -8.12 -8.22
C HIS A 49 4.99 -7.61 -7.15
N VAL A 50 4.79 -6.31 -7.10
CA VAL A 50 3.86 -5.64 -6.20
C VAL A 50 2.63 -5.23 -6.99
N LEU A 51 1.44 -5.61 -6.52
CA LEU A 51 0.19 -5.21 -7.14
C LEU A 51 -0.26 -3.84 -6.62
N PHE A 52 -0.59 -2.96 -7.56
CA PHE A 52 -1.15 -1.62 -7.32
C PHE A 52 -2.49 -1.46 -8.01
N THR A 53 -3.32 -0.56 -7.48
CA THR A 53 -4.55 -0.07 -8.08
C THR A 53 -4.40 1.39 -8.49
N ARG A 54 -5.09 1.80 -9.55
CA ARG A 54 -5.35 3.21 -9.86
C ARG A 54 -6.79 3.53 -9.52
N ARG A 55 -7.00 4.48 -8.62
CA ARG A 55 -8.34 4.94 -8.22
C ARG A 55 -9.10 5.55 -9.40
N ALA A 56 -10.39 5.26 -9.50
CA ALA A 56 -11.23 5.73 -10.58
C ALA A 56 -11.27 7.27 -10.67
N GLU A 57 -11.24 7.82 -11.89
CA GLU A 57 -11.14 9.27 -12.11
C GLU A 57 -12.36 10.06 -11.59
N HIS A 58 -13.51 9.41 -11.51
CA HIS A 58 -14.77 10.04 -11.12
C HIS A 58 -14.93 10.19 -9.59
N LEU A 59 -13.98 9.68 -8.80
CA LEU A 59 -14.02 9.75 -7.35
C LEU A 59 -13.77 11.17 -6.85
N LYS A 60 -14.54 11.60 -5.84
CA LYS A 60 -14.42 12.95 -5.25
C LYS A 60 -13.07 13.18 -4.56
N HIS A 61 -12.43 12.12 -4.09
CA HIS A 61 -11.16 12.18 -3.38
C HIS A 61 -10.18 11.21 -4.03
N HIS A 62 -8.95 11.67 -4.21
CA HIS A 62 -7.82 10.84 -4.68
C HIS A 62 -8.01 10.23 -6.08
N ALA A 63 -8.82 10.85 -6.94
CA ALA A 63 -9.01 10.42 -8.34
C ALA A 63 -7.66 10.26 -9.06
N GLY A 64 -7.49 9.13 -9.75
CA GLY A 64 -6.29 8.82 -10.52
C GLY A 64 -5.04 8.49 -9.69
N GLN A 65 -5.11 8.50 -8.36
CA GLN A 65 -3.97 8.15 -7.53
C GLN A 65 -3.67 6.65 -7.61
N ILE A 66 -2.38 6.32 -7.60
CA ILE A 66 -1.89 4.96 -7.44
C ILE A 66 -1.88 4.62 -5.96
N SER A 67 -2.44 3.46 -5.61
CA SER A 67 -2.56 2.99 -4.24
C SER A 67 -2.36 1.48 -4.15
N PHE A 68 -2.12 0.99 -2.94
CA PHE A 68 -2.39 -0.40 -2.62
C PHE A 68 -3.91 -0.61 -2.47
N PRO A 69 -4.43 -1.82 -2.74
CA PRO A 69 -5.79 -2.16 -2.35
C PRO A 69 -5.99 -1.96 -0.86
N GLY A 70 -7.11 -1.37 -0.46
CA GLY A 70 -7.38 -1.10 0.94
C GLY A 70 -8.26 0.10 1.20
N GLY A 71 -8.69 0.21 2.44
CA GLY A 71 -9.71 1.17 2.81
C GLY A 71 -9.84 1.39 4.30
N LYS A 72 -10.97 1.98 4.67
CA LYS A 72 -11.27 2.38 6.04
C LYS A 72 -11.66 1.14 6.85
N TYR A 73 -11.21 1.09 8.11
CA TYR A 73 -11.70 0.11 9.07
C TYR A 73 -13.20 0.30 9.30
N GLU A 74 -13.96 -0.78 9.17
CA GLU A 74 -15.38 -0.80 9.52
C GLU A 74 -15.62 -1.64 10.77
N THR A 75 -16.65 -1.30 11.55
CA THR A 75 -16.89 -1.93 12.87
C THR A 75 -17.29 -3.40 12.81
N PHE A 76 -17.57 -3.90 11.60
CA PHE A 76 -17.87 -5.32 11.36
C PHE A 76 -16.62 -6.13 11.00
N ASP A 77 -15.47 -5.46 10.76
CA ASP A 77 -14.18 -6.14 10.59
C ASP A 77 -13.65 -6.53 11.97
N ASP A 78 -13.30 -7.81 12.15
CA ASP A 78 -12.77 -8.33 13.42
C ASP A 78 -11.37 -7.76 13.74
N SER A 79 -10.62 -7.35 12.71
CA SER A 79 -9.29 -6.76 12.82
C SER A 79 -8.96 -5.85 11.62
N LEU A 80 -7.84 -5.12 11.70
CA LEU A 80 -7.31 -4.38 10.54
C LEU A 80 -6.79 -5.29 9.43
N GLN A 81 -6.42 -6.53 9.76
CA GLN A 81 -6.07 -7.52 8.74
C GLN A 81 -7.31 -7.90 7.94
N ASP A 82 -8.45 -8.09 8.60
CA ASP A 82 -9.74 -8.36 7.95
C ASP A 82 -10.16 -7.21 7.04
N THR A 83 -9.95 -5.95 7.47
CA THR A 83 -10.15 -4.78 6.60
C THR A 83 -9.31 -4.88 5.32
N ALA A 84 -8.00 -5.15 5.43
CA ALA A 84 -7.14 -5.23 4.25
C ALA A 84 -7.55 -6.39 3.32
N ILE A 85 -7.94 -7.54 3.88
CA ILE A 85 -8.42 -8.70 3.12
C ILE A 85 -9.73 -8.37 2.39
N ARG A 86 -10.74 -7.85 3.11
CA ARG A 86 -12.04 -7.49 2.55
C ARG A 86 -11.92 -6.47 1.43
N GLU A 87 -11.20 -5.38 1.67
CA GLU A 87 -11.04 -4.31 0.67
C GLU A 87 -10.29 -4.80 -0.58
N THR A 88 -9.32 -5.70 -0.41
CA THR A 88 -8.65 -6.34 -1.56
C THR A 88 -9.62 -7.20 -2.37
N GLU A 89 -10.53 -7.93 -1.70
CA GLU A 89 -11.55 -8.71 -2.39
C GLU A 89 -12.58 -7.82 -3.08
N GLU A 90 -13.05 -6.75 -2.42
CA GLU A 90 -14.02 -5.80 -2.96
C GLU A 90 -13.47 -5.02 -4.17
N GLU A 91 -12.25 -4.49 -4.08
CA GLU A 91 -11.70 -3.63 -5.14
C GLU A 91 -11.23 -4.41 -6.37
N ILE A 92 -10.62 -5.59 -6.19
CA ILE A 92 -9.94 -6.32 -7.28
C ILE A 92 -10.30 -7.81 -7.39
N GLY A 93 -11.19 -8.32 -6.54
CA GLY A 93 -11.69 -9.69 -6.62
C GLY A 93 -10.68 -10.76 -6.22
N ILE A 94 -9.64 -10.41 -5.46
CA ILE A 94 -8.65 -11.37 -4.96
C ILE A 94 -8.97 -11.72 -3.51
N THR A 95 -9.38 -12.96 -3.28
CA THR A 95 -9.53 -13.50 -1.93
C THR A 95 -8.15 -13.88 -1.36
N ILE A 96 -7.76 -13.22 -0.27
CA ILE A 96 -6.54 -13.52 0.49
C ILE A 96 -6.95 -14.26 1.77
N THR A 97 -6.37 -15.43 2.03
CA THR A 97 -6.59 -16.12 3.30
C THR A 97 -5.69 -15.55 4.39
N HIS A 98 -6.09 -15.71 5.65
CA HIS A 98 -5.30 -15.24 6.78
C HIS A 98 -3.87 -15.79 6.80
N ASP A 99 -3.68 -17.05 6.41
CA ASP A 99 -2.37 -17.72 6.39
C ASP A 99 -1.44 -17.22 5.27
N GLN A 100 -1.99 -16.53 4.26
CA GLN A 100 -1.20 -15.90 3.20
C GLN A 100 -0.61 -14.54 3.62
N VAL A 101 -1.13 -13.95 4.70
CA VAL A 101 -0.62 -12.69 5.26
C VAL A 101 0.62 -12.99 6.09
N LEU A 102 1.77 -12.46 5.66
CA LEU A 102 3.05 -12.62 6.37
C LEU A 102 3.11 -11.78 7.65
N GLY A 103 2.44 -10.64 7.66
CA GLY A 103 2.42 -9.72 8.79
C GLY A 103 2.17 -8.27 8.37
N SER A 104 2.25 -7.36 9.33
CA SER A 104 2.16 -5.92 9.09
C SER A 104 3.51 -5.23 9.26
N ILE A 105 3.65 -4.07 8.63
CA ILE A 105 4.78 -3.14 8.84
C ILE A 105 4.31 -1.88 9.56
N GLY A 106 5.23 -0.95 9.82
CA GLY A 106 4.97 0.28 10.57
C GLY A 106 3.75 1.05 10.05
N GLN A 107 2.91 1.52 10.98
CA GLN A 107 1.74 2.33 10.64
C GLN A 107 2.15 3.68 10.06
N TYR A 108 1.35 4.17 9.11
CA TYR A 108 1.57 5.43 8.42
C TYR A 108 0.39 6.39 8.62
N ALA A 109 0.66 7.54 9.23
CA ALA A 109 -0.32 8.60 9.39
C ALA A 109 -0.40 9.48 8.14
N THR A 110 -1.58 9.57 7.53
CA THR A 110 -1.82 10.34 6.31
C THR A 110 -2.28 11.77 6.61
N ILE A 111 -2.02 12.70 5.68
CA ILE A 111 -2.50 14.09 5.77
C ILE A 111 -4.04 14.22 5.72
N SER A 112 -4.73 13.16 5.29
CA SER A 112 -6.19 13.02 5.26
C SER A 112 -6.81 12.52 6.57
N GLY A 113 -6.01 12.36 7.63
CA GLY A 113 -6.48 11.95 8.95
C GLY A 113 -6.75 10.46 9.09
N PHE A 114 -6.05 9.63 8.32
CA PHE A 114 -6.05 8.17 8.49
C PHE A 114 -4.74 7.68 9.12
N ASN A 115 -4.85 6.68 9.99
CA ASN A 115 -3.73 5.86 10.45
C ASN A 115 -3.78 4.52 9.71
N VAL A 116 -2.94 4.39 8.68
CA VAL A 116 -2.95 3.26 7.75
C VAL A 116 -2.02 2.16 8.27
N THR A 117 -2.53 0.94 8.40
CA THR A 117 -1.75 -0.26 8.74
C THR A 117 -1.52 -1.10 7.48
N PRO A 118 -0.29 -1.18 6.95
CA PRO A 118 -0.01 -2.01 5.78
C PRO A 118 0.23 -3.47 6.19
N TYR A 119 -0.43 -4.39 5.50
CA TYR A 119 -0.23 -5.84 5.60
C TYR A 119 0.43 -6.36 4.33
N ILE A 120 1.33 -7.33 4.46
CA ILE A 120 2.00 -7.96 3.33
C ILE A 120 1.48 -9.38 3.17
N ALA A 121 1.08 -9.74 1.95
CA ALA A 121 0.74 -11.11 1.56
C ALA A 121 1.56 -11.53 0.34
N ILE A 122 1.83 -12.83 0.19
CA ILE A 122 2.47 -13.39 -1.00
C ILE A 122 1.54 -14.42 -1.64
N ALA A 123 1.25 -14.22 -2.92
CA ALA A 123 0.50 -15.16 -3.75
C ALA A 123 1.40 -15.80 -4.83
N ASP A 124 1.33 -17.12 -4.96
CA ASP A 124 2.07 -17.88 -5.98
C ASP A 124 1.57 -17.52 -7.39
N SER A 125 0.27 -17.25 -7.49
CA SER A 125 -0.40 -16.73 -8.67
C SER A 125 -1.68 -16.03 -8.25
N ILE A 126 -2.25 -15.20 -9.12
CA ILE A 126 -3.55 -14.56 -8.89
C ILE A 126 -4.49 -14.91 -10.05
N PRO A 127 -5.79 -15.09 -9.80
CA PRO A 127 -6.77 -15.24 -10.86
C PRO A 127 -6.90 -13.94 -11.68
N PRO A 128 -7.59 -13.97 -12.83
CA PRO A 128 -8.01 -12.75 -13.50
C PRO A 128 -8.75 -11.81 -12.53
N LEU A 129 -8.39 -10.54 -12.55
CA LEU A 129 -8.94 -9.54 -11.64
C LEU A 129 -10.42 -9.26 -11.95
N THR A 130 -11.21 -9.12 -10.91
CA THR A 130 -12.58 -8.59 -11.00
C THR A 130 -12.58 -7.20 -10.37
N ILE A 131 -12.37 -6.18 -11.19
CA ILE A 131 -12.22 -4.80 -10.73
C ILE A 131 -13.60 -4.18 -10.43
N ASP A 132 -13.78 -3.63 -9.23
CA ASP A 132 -14.90 -2.72 -8.97
C ASP A 132 -14.65 -1.36 -9.61
N LYS A 133 -15.37 -1.10 -10.71
CA LYS A 133 -15.26 0.13 -11.48
C LYS A 133 -15.76 1.38 -10.76
N ASN A 134 -16.44 1.26 -9.63
CA ASN A 134 -16.80 2.41 -8.81
C ASN A 134 -15.58 2.96 -8.05
N GLU A 135 -14.59 2.12 -7.77
CA GLU A 135 -13.46 2.43 -6.89
C GLU A 135 -12.14 2.47 -7.67
N VAL A 136 -11.95 1.51 -8.57
CA VAL A 136 -10.69 1.24 -9.27
C VAL A 136 -10.89 1.30 -10.78
N ASP A 137 -10.03 2.07 -11.45
CA ASP A 137 -9.99 2.12 -12.92
C ASP A 137 -9.27 0.89 -13.49
N TYR A 138 -8.03 0.66 -13.02
CA TYR A 138 -7.26 -0.53 -13.35
C TYR A 138 -6.32 -0.93 -12.22
N ALA A 139 -5.78 -2.14 -12.32
CA ALA A 139 -4.71 -2.62 -11.47
C ALA A 139 -3.55 -3.12 -12.33
N PHE A 140 -2.34 -3.07 -11.78
CA PHE A 140 -1.11 -3.43 -12.48
C PHE A 140 -0.04 -3.88 -11.49
N GLU A 141 0.97 -4.55 -12.03
CA GLU A 141 2.10 -5.08 -11.27
C GLU A 141 3.38 -4.31 -11.60
N VAL A 142 4.19 -4.07 -10.56
CA VAL A 142 5.53 -3.51 -10.69
C VAL A 142 6.53 -4.49 -10.07
N PRO A 143 7.66 -4.83 -10.72
CA PRO A 143 8.67 -5.67 -10.10
C PRO A 143 9.10 -5.08 -8.75
N LEU A 144 9.07 -5.89 -7.68
CA LEU A 144 9.47 -5.43 -6.34
C LEU A 144 10.89 -4.88 -6.35
N ALA A 145 11.77 -5.47 -7.16
CA ALA A 145 13.13 -4.98 -7.36
C ALA A 145 13.18 -3.53 -7.88
N HIS A 146 12.21 -3.11 -8.70
CA HIS A 146 12.10 -1.73 -9.17
C HIS A 146 11.67 -0.80 -8.04
N CYS A 147 10.67 -1.20 -7.25
CA CYS A 147 10.11 -0.40 -6.14
C CYS A 147 11.13 -0.12 -5.04
N ILE A 148 12.05 -1.05 -4.78
CA ILE A 148 13.02 -0.95 -3.66
C ILE A 148 14.41 -0.48 -4.09
N ASP A 149 14.66 -0.27 -5.39
CA ASP A 149 15.95 0.23 -5.86
C ASP A 149 16.06 1.74 -5.57
N PRO A 150 17.02 2.18 -4.75
CA PRO A 150 17.22 3.60 -4.47
C PRO A 150 17.49 4.46 -5.71
N GLN A 151 17.96 3.86 -6.82
CA GLN A 151 18.18 4.57 -8.08
C GLN A 151 16.86 4.97 -8.77
N ASN A 152 15.76 4.27 -8.47
CA ASN A 152 14.43 4.60 -8.99
C ASN A 152 13.67 5.58 -8.08
N LEU A 153 14.22 5.92 -6.92
CA LEU A 153 13.61 6.82 -5.96
C LEU A 153 13.99 8.27 -6.25
N LEU A 154 13.03 9.06 -6.69
CA LEU A 154 13.15 10.51 -6.81
C LEU A 154 12.60 11.17 -5.55
N SER A 155 13.28 12.21 -5.06
CA SER A 155 12.82 13.00 -3.92
C SER A 155 12.64 14.46 -4.33
N HIS A 156 11.45 15.01 -4.11
CA HIS A 156 11.19 16.44 -4.20
C HIS A 156 10.82 17.00 -2.85
N ARG A 157 11.38 18.15 -2.49
CA ARG A 157 11.03 18.83 -1.24
C ARG A 157 9.82 19.74 -1.47
N VAL A 158 8.76 19.53 -0.70
CA VAL A 158 7.55 20.36 -0.75
C VAL A 158 7.45 21.16 0.54
N THR A 159 7.06 22.43 0.43
CA THR A 159 6.82 23.31 1.57
C THR A 159 5.32 23.49 1.78
N ARG A 160 4.82 23.17 2.98
CA ARG A 160 3.44 23.47 3.43
C ARG A 160 3.46 23.88 4.89
N LEU A 161 2.59 24.83 5.27
CA LEU A 161 2.50 25.35 6.66
C LEU A 161 3.87 25.72 7.26
N ASN A 162 4.73 26.38 6.46
CA ASN A 162 6.11 26.76 6.81
C ASN A 162 7.05 25.60 7.22
N LYS A 163 6.70 24.34 6.91
CA LYS A 163 7.59 23.18 7.07
C LYS A 163 7.88 22.55 5.71
N THR A 164 9.10 22.06 5.54
CA THR A 164 9.56 21.44 4.31
C THR A 164 9.85 19.96 4.55
N PHE A 165 9.29 19.11 3.71
CA PHE A 165 9.32 17.66 3.84
C PHE A 165 9.64 17.02 2.48
N PRO A 166 10.29 15.85 2.45
CA PRO A 166 10.48 15.10 1.23
C PRO A 166 9.14 14.53 0.75
N VAL A 167 8.98 14.44 -0.56
CA VAL A 167 7.94 13.66 -1.23
C VAL A 167 8.67 12.76 -2.21
N TYR A 168 8.38 11.47 -2.12
CA TYR A 168 9.04 10.43 -2.88
C TYR A 168 8.22 10.03 -4.09
N PHE A 169 8.90 9.81 -5.21
CA PHE A 169 8.32 9.34 -6.46
C PHE A 169 9.13 8.15 -6.97
N ILE A 170 8.43 7.11 -7.43
CA ILE A 170 9.03 5.96 -8.10
C ILE A 170 8.39 5.90 -9.49
N PRO A 171 9.02 6.51 -10.51
CA PRO A 171 8.49 6.48 -11.87
C PRO A 171 8.41 5.05 -12.39
N TRP A 172 7.31 4.71 -13.05
CA TRP A 172 7.10 3.38 -13.63
C TRP A 172 6.27 3.47 -14.90
N GLN A 173 6.91 3.27 -16.07
CA GLN A 173 6.26 3.37 -17.39
C GLN A 173 5.54 4.72 -17.62
N ASP A 174 4.95 4.93 -18.80
CA ASP A 174 4.09 6.09 -19.09
C ASP A 174 2.70 5.90 -18.47
N THR A 175 2.63 5.69 -17.14
CA THR A 175 1.38 5.73 -16.37
C THR A 175 1.13 7.09 -15.76
#